data_AF-A0A223AWU2-F1
#
_entry.id   AF-A0A223AWU2-F1
#
_cell.length_a   1.000
_cell.length_b   1.000
_cell.length_c   1.000
_cell.angle_alpha   90.00
_cell.angle_beta   90.00
_cell.angle_gamma   90.00
#
_symmetry.space_group_name_H-M   'P 1'
#
loop_
_entity.id
_entity.type
_entity.pdbx_description
1 polymer ?
#
loop_
_entity_poly.entity_id
_entity_poly.type
_entity_poly.pdbx_seq_one_letter_code
_entity_poly.pdbx_strand_id
1 'polypeptide(L)'
;MKKFSKLYVMMFLLFSVISFASFAASDPDLDRLEDVYNEVIVNGNKDFLSGFSSDELAIIRNTIYAKRGYKFKRKEYQKYFGAKGWYKGTTNKQNILNKNEQKLVDIIVKYEKNNENSSIYITPTNKTLDIDSGSPTTEEINVISEADSNTAPYINLD
;
A
#
# COMPACT_ATOMS: atom_id res chain seq x y z
N MET A 1 4.34 66.96 -8.93
CA MET A 1 5.31 65.87 -8.70
C MET A 1 4.62 64.76 -7.90
N LYS A 2 4.65 63.53 -8.43
CA LYS A 2 3.81 62.38 -8.06
C LYS A 2 4.06 61.91 -6.61
N LYS A 3 3.08 62.11 -5.71
CA LYS A 3 3.10 61.57 -4.33
C LYS A 3 2.45 60.18 -4.23
N PHE A 4 2.80 59.25 -5.12
CA PHE A 4 2.21 57.89 -5.18
C PHE A 4 3.17 56.76 -4.75
N SER A 5 4.26 57.07 -4.05
CA SER A 5 5.29 56.07 -3.72
C SER A 5 5.04 55.33 -2.39
N LYS A 6 4.55 56.01 -1.34
CA LYS A 6 4.48 55.41 0.00
C LYS A 6 3.37 54.37 0.18
N LEU A 7 2.24 54.54 -0.52
CA LEU A 7 1.13 53.59 -0.46
C LEU A 7 1.44 52.29 -1.22
N TYR A 8 2.10 52.38 -2.39
CA TYR A 8 2.51 51.21 -3.16
C TYR A 8 3.65 50.42 -2.51
N VAL A 9 4.63 51.08 -1.87
CA VAL A 9 5.72 50.41 -1.14
C VAL A 9 5.18 49.65 0.09
N MET A 10 4.20 50.22 0.80
CA MET A 10 3.54 49.54 1.91
C MET A 10 2.63 48.39 1.43
N MET A 11 1.95 48.56 0.29
CA MET A 11 1.14 47.49 -0.32
C MET A 11 2.03 46.34 -0.82
N PHE A 12 3.24 46.60 -1.32
CA PHE A 12 4.21 45.58 -1.71
C PHE A 12 4.78 44.79 -0.50
N LEU A 13 4.92 45.45 0.65
CA LEU A 13 5.34 44.83 1.92
C LEU A 13 4.23 43.97 2.56
N LEU A 14 2.96 44.38 2.45
CA LEU A 14 1.81 43.62 2.92
C LEU A 14 1.53 42.35 2.09
N PHE A 15 1.84 42.36 0.79
CA PHE A 15 1.79 41.15 -0.04
C PHE A 15 3.00 40.23 0.12
N SER A 16 4.10 40.68 0.75
CA SER A 16 5.31 39.85 0.95
C SER A 16 5.21 38.86 2.12
N VAL A 17 4.29 39.05 3.06
CA VAL A 17 4.14 38.20 4.25
C VAL A 17 3.09 37.09 4.11
N ILE A 18 2.30 37.08 3.02
CA ILE A 18 1.26 36.03 2.81
C ILE A 18 1.80 34.84 2.01
N SER A 19 2.95 34.94 1.35
CA SER A 19 3.47 33.89 0.45
C SER A 19 4.46 32.90 1.09
N PHE A 20 4.59 32.87 2.42
CA PHE A 20 5.59 32.02 3.10
C PHE A 20 4.96 31.07 4.12
N ALA A 21 3.82 30.45 3.81
CA ALA A 21 3.29 29.34 4.59
C ALA A 21 2.47 28.38 3.73
N SER A 22 3.07 27.87 2.66
CA SER A 22 2.70 26.55 2.15
C SER A 22 3.79 25.58 2.59
N PHE A 23 3.93 25.40 3.90
CA PHE A 23 4.56 24.20 4.44
C PHE A 23 3.59 23.08 4.02
N ALA A 24 3.87 22.46 2.88
CA ALA A 24 3.01 21.42 2.34
C ALA A 24 2.91 20.32 3.39
N ALA A 25 1.76 20.23 4.07
CA ALA A 25 1.47 19.09 4.92
C ALA A 25 1.65 17.85 4.04
N SER A 26 2.55 16.97 4.45
CA SER A 26 2.75 15.67 3.80
C SER A 26 1.43 14.91 3.81
N ASP A 27 1.17 14.18 2.74
CA ASP A 27 -0.05 13.37 2.66
C ASP A 27 0.06 12.20 3.65
N PRO A 28 -0.99 11.89 4.44
CA PRO A 28 -0.93 10.86 5.48
C PRO A 28 -0.46 9.48 4.97
N ASP A 29 -0.73 9.14 3.72
CA ASP A 29 -0.30 7.86 3.16
C ASP A 29 1.22 7.80 2.98
N LEU A 30 1.84 8.93 2.64
CA LEU A 30 3.28 9.05 2.49
C LEU A 30 3.99 8.95 3.84
N ASP A 31 3.42 9.59 4.87
CA ASP A 31 3.93 9.53 6.24
C ASP A 31 3.81 8.11 6.81
N ARG A 32 2.63 7.49 6.65
CA ARG A 32 2.40 6.11 7.08
C ARG A 32 3.33 5.11 6.39
N LEU A 33 3.58 5.30 5.09
CA LEU A 33 4.54 4.48 4.37
C LEU A 33 5.97 4.69 4.89
N GLU A 34 6.35 5.93 5.21
CA GLU A 34 7.67 6.24 5.75
C GLU A 34 7.88 5.58 7.12
N ASP A 35 6.91 5.67 8.02
CA ASP A 35 6.95 5.03 9.33
C ASP A 35 7.09 3.51 9.20
N VAL A 36 6.27 2.88 8.34
CA VAL A 36 6.32 1.44 8.09
C VAL A 36 7.66 1.03 7.47
N TYR A 37 8.20 1.82 6.55
CA TYR A 37 9.51 1.57 5.96
C TYR A 37 10.61 1.61 7.03
N ASN A 38 10.62 2.65 7.86
CA ASN A 38 11.61 2.80 8.91
C ASN A 38 11.52 1.67 9.94
N GLU A 39 10.34 1.33 10.41
CA GLU A 39 10.18 0.24 11.38
C GLU A 39 10.53 -1.12 10.78
N VAL A 40 10.00 -1.47 9.60
CA VAL A 40 10.11 -2.83 9.06
C VAL A 40 11.44 -3.08 8.35
N ILE A 41 11.97 -2.09 7.61
CA ILE A 41 13.17 -2.25 6.80
C ILE A 41 14.42 -1.77 7.53
N VAL A 42 14.35 -0.61 8.19
CA VAL A 42 15.52 -0.03 8.88
C VAL A 42 15.70 -0.67 10.25
N ASN A 43 14.65 -0.70 11.07
CA ASN A 43 14.71 -1.25 12.43
C ASN A 43 14.47 -2.77 12.49
N GLY A 44 13.96 -3.37 11.41
CA GLY A 44 13.68 -4.80 11.33
C GLY A 44 12.47 -5.26 12.17
N ASN A 45 11.69 -4.32 12.69
CA ASN A 45 10.51 -4.53 13.52
C ASN A 45 9.29 -4.89 12.66
N LYS A 46 9.16 -6.18 12.31
CA LYS A 46 8.02 -6.66 11.50
C LYS A 46 6.71 -6.68 12.27
N ASP A 47 6.76 -6.78 13.60
CA ASP A 47 5.58 -6.81 14.47
C ASP A 47 4.83 -5.47 14.44
N PHE A 48 5.50 -4.39 14.02
CA PHE A 48 4.87 -3.10 13.74
C PHE A 48 3.65 -3.24 12.81
N LEU A 49 3.67 -4.17 11.86
CA LEU A 49 2.56 -4.41 10.93
C LEU A 49 1.26 -4.86 11.63
N SER A 50 1.32 -5.36 12.87
CA SER A 50 0.13 -5.74 13.64
C SER A 50 -0.76 -4.58 14.07
N GLY A 51 -0.24 -3.34 14.03
CA GLY A 51 -1.01 -2.13 14.30
C GLY A 51 -1.90 -1.68 13.12
N PHE A 52 -1.95 -2.44 12.04
CA PHE A 52 -2.60 -2.07 10.78
C PHE A 52 -3.65 -3.11 10.41
N SER A 53 -4.83 -2.67 9.99
CA SER A 53 -5.83 -3.53 9.35
C SER A 53 -5.36 -3.99 7.96
N SER A 54 -5.98 -5.05 7.44
CA SER A 54 -5.68 -5.56 6.08
C SER A 54 -5.84 -4.49 5.00
N ASP A 55 -6.88 -3.65 5.10
CA ASP A 55 -7.12 -2.56 4.15
C ASP A 55 -6.02 -1.49 4.24
N GLU A 56 -5.58 -1.14 5.45
CA GLU A 56 -4.48 -0.19 5.63
C GLU A 56 -3.15 -0.74 5.08
N LEU A 57 -2.86 -2.02 5.29
CA LEU A 57 -1.70 -2.70 4.71
C LEU A 57 -1.75 -2.71 3.18
N ALA A 58 -2.92 -2.94 2.59
CA ALA A 58 -3.12 -2.85 1.16
C ALA A 58 -2.87 -1.43 0.63
N ILE A 59 -3.36 -0.40 1.32
CA ILE A 59 -3.07 0.99 0.98
C ILE A 59 -1.57 1.27 1.07
N ILE A 60 -0.89 0.89 2.16
CA ILE A 60 0.56 1.11 2.32
C ILE A 60 1.35 0.46 1.18
N ARG A 61 1.09 -0.82 0.88
CA ARG A 61 1.73 -1.51 -0.24
C ARG A 61 1.49 -0.76 -1.55
N ASN A 62 0.25 -0.35 -1.82
CA ASN A 62 -0.09 0.34 -3.06
C ASN A 62 0.50 1.76 -3.12
N THR A 63 0.68 2.45 -1.99
CA THR A 63 1.36 3.75 -1.93
C THR A 63 2.79 3.67 -2.46
N ILE A 64 3.50 2.55 -2.24
CA ILE A 64 4.84 2.30 -2.80
C ILE A 64 4.78 2.34 -4.34
N TYR A 65 3.84 1.61 -4.94
CA TYR A 65 3.64 1.60 -6.39
C TYR A 65 3.16 2.95 -6.93
N ALA A 66 2.28 3.63 -6.20
CA ALA A 66 1.78 4.96 -6.55
C ALA A 66 2.92 5.99 -6.59
N LYS A 67 3.84 5.97 -5.61
CA LYS A 67 5.05 6.82 -5.59
C LYS A 67 5.95 6.58 -6.79
N ARG A 68 5.97 5.35 -7.32
CA ARG A 68 6.70 4.97 -8.55
C ARG A 68 5.93 5.21 -9.85
N GLY A 69 4.73 5.80 -9.75
CA GLY A 69 3.90 6.17 -10.89
C GLY A 69 3.18 4.99 -11.53
N TYR A 70 2.93 3.91 -10.80
CA TYR A 70 2.11 2.81 -11.30
C TYR A 70 0.69 3.30 -11.62
N LYS A 71 0.16 2.94 -12.79
CA LYS A 71 -1.23 3.19 -13.19
C LYS A 71 -2.11 2.05 -12.70
N PHE A 72 -2.87 2.30 -11.65
CA PHE A 72 -3.83 1.32 -11.13
C PHE A 72 -4.92 0.99 -12.14
N LYS A 73 -5.30 -0.29 -12.22
CA LYS A 73 -6.39 -0.78 -13.05
C LYS A 73 -7.71 -0.87 -12.28
N ARG A 74 -7.65 -1.27 -11.00
CA ARG A 74 -8.83 -1.29 -10.12
C ARG A 74 -9.40 0.11 -9.90
N LYS A 75 -10.71 0.25 -10.04
CA LYS A 75 -11.43 1.52 -9.88
C LYS A 75 -11.26 2.12 -8.48
N GLU A 76 -11.17 1.28 -7.45
CA GLU A 76 -10.97 1.72 -6.07
C GLU A 76 -9.66 2.51 -5.92
N TYR A 77 -8.54 1.97 -6.41
CA TYR A 77 -7.23 2.61 -6.31
C TYR A 77 -7.07 3.75 -7.31
N GLN A 78 -7.71 3.68 -8.48
CA GLN A 78 -7.80 4.84 -9.38
C GLN A 78 -8.48 6.02 -8.70
N LYS A 79 -9.62 5.79 -8.02
CA LYS A 79 -10.34 6.84 -7.30
C LYS A 79 -9.55 7.35 -6.10
N TYR A 80 -9.00 6.42 -5.31
CA TYR A 80 -8.26 6.73 -4.09
C TYR A 80 -6.99 7.54 -4.38
N PHE A 81 -6.07 6.99 -5.17
CA PHE A 81 -4.80 7.67 -5.49
C PHE A 81 -5.00 8.80 -6.49
N GLY A 82 -6.00 8.73 -7.39
CA GLY A 82 -6.31 9.81 -8.33
C GLY A 82 -6.75 11.12 -7.66
N ALA A 83 -7.24 11.05 -6.41
CA ALA A 83 -7.55 12.23 -5.61
C ALA A 83 -6.31 12.85 -4.92
N LYS A 84 -5.16 12.16 -4.93
CA LYS A 84 -3.94 12.59 -4.24
C LYS A 84 -3.11 13.49 -5.14
N GLY A 85 -2.82 14.72 -4.68
CA GLY A 85 -2.08 15.71 -5.46
C GLY A 85 -0.64 15.28 -5.81
N TRP A 86 -0.05 14.38 -5.02
CA TRP A 86 1.30 13.84 -5.25
C TRP A 86 1.34 12.67 -6.25
N TYR A 87 0.22 12.00 -6.50
CA TYR A 87 0.19 10.81 -7.34
C TYR A 87 0.15 11.17 -8.83
N LYS A 88 1.04 10.54 -9.60
CA LYS A 88 1.10 10.68 -11.06
C LYS A 88 1.29 9.31 -11.70
N GLY A 89 0.20 8.69 -12.16
CA GLY A 89 0.26 7.42 -12.89
C GLY A 89 0.93 7.59 -14.26
N THR A 90 2.17 7.12 -14.40
CA THR A 90 3.00 7.25 -15.62
C THR A 90 3.26 5.92 -16.31
N THR A 91 3.25 4.78 -15.60
CA THR A 91 3.67 3.48 -16.13
C THR A 91 2.71 2.34 -15.77
N ASN A 92 2.59 1.35 -16.66
CA ASN A 92 1.88 0.09 -16.39
C ASN A 92 2.85 -1.03 -15.97
N LYS A 93 4.17 -0.77 -15.94
CA LYS A 93 5.18 -1.77 -15.56
C LYS A 93 5.08 -2.07 -14.07
N GLN A 94 5.23 -3.34 -13.71
CA GLN A 94 5.16 -3.81 -12.32
C GLN A 94 6.54 -3.87 -11.66
N ASN A 95 7.59 -4.18 -12.42
CA ASN A 95 8.98 -4.15 -11.95
C ASN A 95 9.51 -2.70 -11.97
N ILE A 96 9.02 -1.88 -11.04
CA ILE A 96 9.35 -0.44 -10.91
C ILE A 96 9.92 -0.08 -9.53
N LEU A 97 9.98 -1.08 -8.63
CA LEU A 97 10.43 -0.92 -7.26
C LEU A 97 11.94 -1.15 -7.14
N ASN A 98 12.57 -0.43 -6.23
CA ASN A 98 13.95 -0.75 -5.83
C ASN A 98 13.96 -1.96 -4.90
N LYS A 99 15.17 -2.46 -4.57
CA LYS A 99 15.36 -3.65 -3.72
C LYS A 99 14.69 -3.55 -2.35
N ASN A 100 14.74 -2.40 -1.69
CA ASN A 100 14.19 -2.23 -0.34
C ASN A 100 12.67 -2.07 -0.37
N GLU A 101 12.14 -1.35 -1.37
CA GLU A 101 10.70 -1.24 -1.61
C GLU A 101 10.11 -2.61 -1.91
N GLN A 102 10.74 -3.39 -2.79
CA GLN A 102 10.31 -4.76 -3.08
C GLN A 102 10.34 -5.62 -1.82
N LYS A 103 11.43 -5.56 -1.04
CA LYS A 103 11.53 -6.26 0.24
C LYS A 103 10.39 -5.89 1.21
N LEU A 104 10.01 -4.62 1.27
CA LEU A 104 8.89 -4.18 2.11
C LEU A 104 7.56 -4.74 1.62
N VAL A 105 7.29 -4.65 0.31
CA VAL A 105 6.10 -5.25 -0.30
C VAL A 105 6.01 -6.74 0.02
N ASP A 106 7.10 -7.48 -0.13
CA ASP A 106 7.13 -8.92 0.13
C ASP A 106 6.82 -9.25 1.59
N ILE A 107 7.33 -8.45 2.53
CA ILE A 107 7.05 -8.62 3.98
C ILE A 107 5.57 -8.36 4.26
N ILE A 108 5.00 -7.28 3.74
CA ILE A 108 3.58 -6.93 3.94
C ILE A 108 2.67 -8.03 3.36
N VAL A 109 2.92 -8.47 2.12
CA VAL A 109 2.13 -9.53 1.46
C VAL A 109 2.22 -10.84 2.24
N LYS A 110 3.40 -11.18 2.76
CA LYS A 110 3.56 -12.37 3.61
C LYS A 110 2.76 -12.24 4.90
N TYR A 111 2.76 -11.06 5.51
CA TYR A 111 2.02 -10.79 6.74
C TYR A 111 0.50 -10.92 6.53
N GLU A 112 -0.04 -10.33 5.46
CA GLU A 112 -1.48 -10.41 5.13
C GLU A 112 -1.97 -11.85 4.99
N LYS A 113 -1.27 -12.69 4.21
CA LYS A 113 -1.65 -14.10 4.01
C LYS A 113 -1.67 -14.91 5.30
N ASN A 114 -0.73 -14.66 6.20
CA ASN A 114 -0.69 -15.35 7.48
C ASN A 114 -1.90 -14.98 8.37
N ASN A 115 -2.37 -13.75 8.27
CA ASN A 115 -3.56 -13.28 8.99
C ASN A 115 -4.85 -13.80 8.35
N GLU A 116 -4.94 -13.85 7.02
CA GLU A 116 -6.08 -14.45 6.31
C GLU A 116 -6.27 -15.93 6.66
N ASN A 117 -5.18 -16.70 6.77
CA ASN A 117 -5.26 -18.10 7.18
C ASN A 117 -5.68 -18.28 8.65
N SER A 118 -5.44 -17.29 9.51
CA SER A 118 -5.83 -17.32 10.93
C SER A 118 -7.30 -16.94 11.14
N SER A 119 -7.91 -16.15 10.24
CA SER A 119 -9.33 -15.78 10.35
C SER A 119 -10.30 -16.89 9.92
N ILE A 120 -9.82 -17.97 9.30
CA ILE A 120 -10.64 -19.13 8.90
C ILE A 120 -11.01 -20.04 10.09
N TYR A 121 -10.50 -19.80 11.31
CA TYR A 121 -10.79 -20.64 12.48
C TYR A 121 -11.28 -19.87 13.71
N ILE A 122 -12.42 -19.14 13.67
CA ILE A 122 -13.23 -18.85 14.88
C ILE A 122 -14.77 -18.81 14.55
N THR A 123 -15.42 -20.00 14.62
CA THR A 123 -16.78 -20.45 15.10
C THR A 123 -18.06 -19.56 15.12
N PRO A 124 -19.33 -20.08 15.24
CA PRO A 124 -19.80 -21.48 15.45
C PRO A 124 -21.02 -21.94 14.60
N THR A 125 -21.27 -23.25 14.46
CA THR A 125 -22.66 -23.75 14.28
C THR A 125 -22.85 -25.11 14.95
N ASN A 126 -23.60 -25.06 16.05
CA ASN A 126 -24.44 -26.13 16.55
C ASN A 126 -25.65 -26.30 15.63
N LYS A 127 -25.61 -27.28 14.72
CA LYS A 127 -26.81 -27.94 14.20
C LYS A 127 -26.47 -29.36 13.80
N THR A 128 -27.01 -30.30 14.57
CA THR A 128 -27.03 -31.73 14.29
C THR A 128 -27.63 -31.98 12.91
N LEU A 129 -26.90 -32.71 12.07
CA LEU A 129 -27.44 -33.56 11.02
C LEU A 129 -26.61 -34.84 11.08
N ASP A 130 -27.18 -35.83 11.76
CA ASP A 130 -26.85 -37.23 11.56
C ASP A 130 -27.13 -37.58 10.09
N ILE A 131 -26.19 -38.24 9.41
CA ILE A 131 -26.41 -39.34 8.46
C ILE A 131 -25.04 -39.96 8.15
N ASP A 132 -24.93 -41.20 8.63
CA ASP A 132 -24.11 -42.32 8.20
C ASP A 132 -23.79 -42.38 6.69
N SER A 133 -22.50 -42.58 6.35
CA SER A 133 -22.06 -43.63 5.39
C SER A 133 -20.60 -43.41 4.92
N GLY A 134 -19.72 -44.36 5.27
CA GLY A 134 -18.69 -44.91 4.37
C GLY A 134 -17.44 -44.08 3.99
N SER A 135 -16.31 -44.43 4.60
CA SER A 135 -14.92 -44.24 4.09
C SER A 135 -14.60 -45.26 2.97
N PRO A 136 -13.41 -45.32 2.32
CA PRO A 136 -12.45 -44.31 1.82
C PRO A 136 -12.09 -44.52 0.33
N THR A 137 -11.40 -43.59 -0.34
CA THR A 137 -10.37 -43.98 -1.35
C THR A 137 -9.31 -42.90 -1.58
N THR A 138 -8.05 -43.35 -1.58
CA THR A 138 -6.80 -42.60 -1.79
C THR A 138 -6.29 -42.89 -3.20
N GLU A 139 -6.11 -41.88 -4.06
CA GLU A 139 -5.29 -41.91 -5.29
C GLU A 139 -5.00 -40.45 -5.67
N GLU A 140 -3.89 -39.99 -6.21
CA GLU A 140 -2.51 -40.46 -6.40
C GLU A 140 -1.79 -39.17 -6.87
N ILE A 141 -0.69 -38.79 -6.23
CA ILE A 141 0.02 -37.53 -6.54
C ILE A 141 1.12 -37.87 -7.55
N ASN A 142 0.92 -37.52 -8.83
CA ASN A 142 1.91 -37.71 -9.89
C ASN A 142 2.58 -36.36 -10.28
N VAL A 143 3.71 -36.05 -9.62
CA VAL A 143 5.08 -35.94 -10.20
C VAL A 143 5.36 -34.99 -11.41
N ILE A 144 6.38 -34.11 -11.20
CA ILE A 144 7.33 -33.44 -12.16
C ILE A 144 6.76 -32.24 -12.97
N SER A 145 7.40 -31.06 -13.13
CA SER A 145 8.82 -30.69 -13.30
C SER A 145 9.13 -29.23 -12.88
N GLU A 146 10.37 -28.99 -12.47
CA GLU A 146 11.05 -27.68 -12.45
C GLU A 146 10.97 -26.95 -13.79
N ALA A 147 10.57 -25.66 -13.77
CA ALA A 147 11.05 -24.63 -14.70
C ALA A 147 10.65 -23.22 -14.25
N ASP A 148 11.64 -22.33 -14.23
CA ASP A 148 11.59 -20.86 -14.26
C ASP A 148 11.25 -20.09 -12.97
N SER A 149 12.31 -19.88 -12.19
CA SER A 149 12.43 -18.84 -11.16
C SER A 149 12.44 -17.44 -11.80
N ASN A 150 11.31 -16.96 -12.33
CA ASN A 150 11.10 -15.54 -12.70
C ASN A 150 9.63 -15.10 -12.74
N THR A 151 8.70 -15.86 -12.18
CA THR A 151 7.34 -15.36 -11.98
C THR A 151 7.25 -14.84 -10.56
N ALA A 152 7.38 -13.52 -10.38
CA ALA A 152 7.03 -12.85 -9.13
C ALA A 152 5.54 -13.18 -8.85
N PRO A 153 5.24 -14.10 -7.91
CA PRO A 153 3.86 -14.32 -7.55
C PRO A 153 3.48 -13.13 -6.66
N TYR A 154 2.21 -12.75 -6.65
CA TYR A 154 1.64 -11.77 -5.70
C TYR A 154 1.76 -10.30 -6.11
N ILE A 155 0.99 -9.98 -7.15
CA ILE A 155 0.35 -8.68 -7.28
C ILE A 155 -1.12 -8.92 -7.64
N ASN A 156 -2.00 -8.98 -6.64
CA ASN A 156 -3.39 -8.57 -6.88
C ASN A 156 -3.42 -7.03 -6.94
N LEU A 157 -2.76 -6.49 -7.98
CA LEU A 157 -2.99 -5.13 -8.48
C LEU A 157 -4.21 -5.09 -9.42
N ASP A 158 -4.86 -6.25 -9.60
CA ASP A 158 -6.11 -6.57 -10.31
C ASP A 158 -7.01 -7.43 -9.43
#